data_AF-A0A926IXF1-F1
#
_entry.id   AF-A0A926IXF1-F1
#
_cell.length_a   1.000
_cell.length_b   1.000
_cell.length_c   1.000
_cell.angle_alpha   90.00
_cell.angle_beta   90.00
_cell.angle_gamma   90.00
#
_symmetry.space_group_name_H-M   'P 1'
#
loop_
_entity.id
_entity.type
_entity.pdbx_description
1 polymer ?
#
loop_
_entity_poly.entity_id
_entity_poly.type
_entity_poly.pdbx_seq_one_letter_code
_entity_poly.pdbx_strand_id
1 'polypeptide(L)'
;MARQLTLRNVERQGLERRVVSQAREKILREGDPARDSVLIAGDEAWHRGVLGIAASRLAREYHRPVILFGMEGDRASGSGRSIPGVSIHAILGEVAAFFLDFGGHDQAVGASLRTEDFPAFRDAARAVFAERVDPQALVAVEEFESELPLDVVDEELMAELDLLEPHGVGNPRPLFSSGQTRVVGSLAPLGDSGMRGAMPGRDGPIPFRAWGDVRVPPSGPMAVLYRLSRGRSGAPEAEIVRVRA
;
A
#
# COMPACT_ATOMS: atom_id res chain seq x y z
N MET A 1 6.16 4.25 -32.65
CA MET A 1 5.99 3.21 -31.61
C MET A 1 5.95 3.77 -30.18
N ALA A 2 6.83 4.69 -29.77
CA ALA A 2 6.79 5.32 -28.43
C ALA A 2 5.45 6.02 -28.09
N ARG A 3 4.90 6.84 -29.01
CA ARG A 3 3.61 7.55 -28.78
C ARG A 3 2.40 6.62 -28.57
N GLN A 4 2.33 5.48 -29.27
CA GLN A 4 1.23 4.51 -29.11
C GLN A 4 1.30 3.77 -27.77
N LEU A 5 2.52 3.51 -27.25
CA LEU A 5 2.72 2.93 -25.92
C LEU A 5 2.36 3.92 -24.81
N THR A 6 2.68 5.20 -25.00
CA THR A 6 2.29 6.25 -24.04
C THR A 6 0.77 6.39 -23.94
N LEU A 7 0.06 6.42 -25.06
CA LEU A 7 -1.41 6.53 -25.08
C LEU A 7 -2.08 5.33 -24.40
N ARG A 8 -1.64 4.10 -24.72
CA ARG A 8 -2.16 2.88 -24.08
C ARG A 8 -1.90 2.84 -22.57
N ASN A 9 -0.78 3.39 -22.10
CA ASN A 9 -0.48 3.46 -20.68
C ASN A 9 -1.41 4.46 -19.95
N VAL A 10 -1.67 5.62 -20.55
CA VAL A 10 -2.60 6.63 -20.00
C VAL A 10 -4.02 6.07 -19.90
N GLU A 11 -4.50 5.39 -20.94
CA GLU A 11 -5.81 4.73 -20.94
C GLU A 11 -5.92 3.67 -19.84
N ARG A 12 -4.89 2.82 -19.70
CA ARG A 12 -4.81 1.82 -18.63
C ARG A 12 -4.85 2.45 -17.24
N GLN A 13 -4.09 3.51 -17.00
CA GLN A 13 -4.09 4.24 -15.72
C GLN A 13 -5.46 4.88 -15.43
N GLY A 14 -6.17 5.33 -16.45
CA GLY A 14 -7.56 5.82 -16.32
C GLY A 14 -8.52 4.71 -15.89
N LEU A 15 -8.44 3.54 -16.54
CA LEU A 15 -9.22 2.36 -16.19
C LEU A 15 -8.91 1.85 -14.79
N GLU A 16 -7.62 1.74 -14.43
CA GLU A 16 -7.17 1.34 -13.10
C GLU A 16 -7.76 2.24 -12.01
N ARG A 17 -7.67 3.56 -12.17
CA ARG A 17 -8.24 4.51 -11.19
C ARG A 17 -9.74 4.32 -11.00
N ARG A 18 -10.48 4.07 -12.09
CA ARG A 18 -11.93 3.79 -12.00
C ARG A 18 -12.20 2.49 -11.25
N VAL A 19 -11.51 1.40 -11.59
CA VAL A 19 -11.69 0.10 -10.93
C VAL A 19 -11.34 0.20 -9.45
N VAL A 20 -10.24 0.86 -9.08
CA VAL A 20 -9.87 1.09 -7.67
C VAL A 20 -10.96 1.83 -6.92
N SER A 21 -11.48 2.93 -7.50
CA SER A 21 -12.54 3.73 -6.87
C SER A 21 -13.82 2.92 -6.66
N GLN A 22 -14.26 2.18 -7.68
CA GLN A 22 -15.48 1.36 -7.62
C GLN A 22 -15.33 0.18 -6.68
N ALA A 23 -14.19 -0.51 -6.72
CA ALA A 23 -13.89 -1.62 -5.83
C ALA A 23 -13.87 -1.17 -4.38
N ARG A 24 -13.25 -0.01 -4.08
CA ARG A 24 -13.27 0.60 -2.75
C ARG A 24 -14.69 0.83 -2.26
N GLU A 25 -15.53 1.44 -3.09
CA GLU A 25 -16.92 1.71 -2.72
C GLU A 25 -17.70 0.42 -2.41
N LYS A 26 -17.55 -0.62 -3.24
CA LYS A 26 -18.19 -1.92 -3.00
C LYS A 26 -17.69 -2.59 -1.73
N ILE A 27 -16.38 -2.61 -1.52
CA ILE A 27 -15.75 -3.19 -0.33
C ILE A 27 -16.29 -2.53 0.94
N LEU A 28 -16.36 -1.20 0.97
CA LEU A 28 -16.87 -0.45 2.14
C LEU A 28 -18.39 -0.59 2.34
N ARG A 29 -19.13 -0.97 1.29
CA ARG A 29 -20.58 -1.19 1.36
C ARG A 29 -20.93 -2.60 1.83
N GLU A 30 -20.12 -3.59 1.45
CA GLU A 30 -20.40 -5.01 1.64
C GLU A 30 -19.62 -5.66 2.80
N GLY A 31 -18.75 -4.90 3.47
CA GLY A 31 -17.87 -5.40 4.51
C GLY A 31 -17.16 -4.29 5.28
N ASP A 32 -16.19 -4.68 6.10
CA ASP A 32 -15.36 -3.79 6.88
C ASP A 32 -13.90 -4.18 6.72
N PRO A 33 -13.10 -3.42 5.94
CA PRO A 33 -11.69 -3.72 5.73
C PRO A 33 -10.85 -3.86 7.01
N ALA A 34 -11.28 -3.24 8.11
CA ALA A 34 -10.59 -3.39 9.38
C ALA A 34 -10.77 -4.79 9.97
N ARG A 35 -11.91 -5.43 9.71
CA ARG A 35 -12.32 -6.73 10.30
C ARG A 35 -12.16 -7.91 9.36
N ASP A 36 -12.29 -7.68 8.06
CA ASP A 36 -12.30 -8.75 7.07
C ASP A 36 -10.87 -9.26 6.81
N SER A 37 -10.69 -10.59 6.76
CA SER A 37 -9.41 -11.24 6.45
C SER A 37 -9.07 -11.25 4.95
N VAL A 38 -10.02 -10.89 4.09
CA VAL A 38 -9.86 -10.76 2.63
C VAL A 38 -10.90 -9.81 2.06
N LEU A 39 -10.52 -9.00 1.07
CA LEU A 39 -11.43 -8.12 0.35
C LEU A 39 -11.75 -8.72 -1.01
N ILE A 40 -13.01 -9.03 -1.27
CA ILE A 40 -13.46 -9.64 -2.52
C ILE A 40 -14.55 -8.77 -3.12
N ALA A 41 -14.39 -8.37 -4.37
CA ALA A 41 -15.40 -7.62 -5.10
C ALA A 41 -15.42 -8.01 -6.59
N GLY A 42 -16.55 -7.78 -7.24
CA GLY A 42 -16.69 -8.03 -8.67
C GLY A 42 -17.67 -7.08 -9.34
N ASP A 43 -17.47 -6.83 -10.63
CA ASP A 43 -18.34 -5.98 -11.44
C ASP A 43 -18.24 -6.32 -12.93
N GLU A 44 -19.34 -6.15 -13.66
CA GLU A 44 -19.40 -6.33 -15.11
C GLU A 44 -18.61 -5.26 -15.87
N ALA A 45 -18.45 -4.05 -15.30
CA ALA A 45 -17.72 -2.96 -15.91
C ALA A 45 -16.19 -3.10 -15.79
N TRP A 46 -15.68 -4.12 -15.10
CA TRP A 46 -14.25 -4.25 -14.83
C TRP A 46 -13.51 -5.07 -15.87
N HIS A 47 -12.49 -4.44 -16.48
CA HIS A 47 -11.67 -5.09 -17.48
C HIS A 47 -10.55 -5.93 -16.84
N ARG A 48 -10.46 -7.22 -17.20
CA ARG A 48 -9.48 -8.19 -16.67
C ARG A 48 -8.02 -7.69 -16.68
N GLY A 49 -7.65 -6.90 -17.70
CA GLY A 49 -6.29 -6.38 -17.88
C GLY A 49 -5.82 -5.36 -16.81
N VAL A 50 -6.71 -4.83 -15.98
CA VAL A 50 -6.36 -3.87 -14.91
C VAL A 50 -6.59 -4.40 -13.48
N LEU A 51 -7.28 -5.54 -13.33
CA LEU A 51 -7.65 -6.10 -12.03
C LEU A 51 -6.44 -6.38 -11.14
N GLY A 52 -5.36 -6.95 -11.68
CA GLY A 52 -4.17 -7.25 -10.90
C GLY A 52 -3.47 -6.02 -10.33
N ILE A 53 -3.47 -4.90 -11.07
CA ILE A 53 -2.86 -3.64 -10.62
C ILE A 53 -3.76 -3.00 -9.54
N ALA A 54 -5.07 -2.96 -9.79
CA ALA A 54 -6.04 -2.46 -8.83
C ALA A 54 -6.03 -3.26 -7.51
N ALA A 55 -6.01 -4.60 -7.60
CA ALA A 55 -5.91 -5.49 -6.44
C ALA A 55 -4.61 -5.26 -5.66
N SER A 56 -3.48 -5.06 -6.36
CA SER A 56 -2.18 -4.79 -5.70
C SER A 56 -2.22 -3.48 -4.91
N ARG A 57 -2.87 -2.45 -5.46
CA ARG A 57 -3.00 -1.15 -4.82
C ARG A 57 -3.87 -1.23 -3.57
N LEU A 58 -5.04 -1.87 -3.69
CA LEU A 58 -5.96 -2.04 -2.56
C LEU A 58 -5.37 -2.95 -1.48
N ALA A 59 -4.63 -4.00 -1.86
CA ALA A 59 -3.98 -4.89 -0.91
C ALA A 59 -2.93 -4.16 -0.06
N ARG A 60 -2.18 -3.24 -0.68
CA ARG A 60 -1.25 -2.37 0.04
C ARG A 60 -1.97 -1.34 0.91
N GLU A 61 -3.02 -0.72 0.39
CA GLU A 61 -3.78 0.32 1.09
C GLU A 61 -4.45 -0.22 2.36
N TYR A 62 -5.10 -1.38 2.26
CA TYR A 62 -5.81 -1.98 3.39
C TYR A 62 -4.96 -2.96 4.20
N HIS A 63 -3.77 -3.31 3.72
CA HIS A 63 -2.98 -4.42 4.26
C HIS A 63 -3.83 -5.68 4.41
N ARG A 64 -4.55 -6.03 3.35
CA ARG A 64 -5.42 -7.21 3.25
C ARG A 64 -5.17 -7.94 1.93
N PRO A 65 -5.29 -9.27 1.87
CA PRO A 65 -5.46 -9.96 0.59
C PRO A 65 -6.67 -9.39 -0.15
N VAL A 66 -6.54 -9.14 -1.46
CA VAL A 66 -7.61 -8.59 -2.30
C VAL A 66 -7.81 -9.43 -3.53
N ILE A 67 -9.06 -9.74 -3.86
CA ILE A 67 -9.45 -10.49 -5.07
C ILE A 67 -10.53 -9.70 -5.81
N LEU A 68 -10.24 -9.30 -7.04
CA LEU A 68 -11.19 -8.57 -7.88
C LEU A 68 -11.59 -9.40 -9.10
N PHE A 69 -12.87 -9.37 -9.46
CA PHE A 69 -13.42 -10.08 -10.63
C PHE A 69 -14.07 -9.12 -11.64
N GLY A 70 -13.75 -9.29 -12.91
CA GLY A 70 -14.49 -8.72 -14.03
C GLY A 70 -15.45 -9.77 -14.59
N MET A 71 -16.73 -9.43 -14.73
CA MET A 71 -17.78 -10.34 -15.20
C MET A 71 -18.12 -10.07 -16.67
N GLU A 72 -17.99 -11.09 -17.52
CA GLU A 72 -18.31 -11.00 -18.95
C GLU A 72 -19.22 -12.18 -19.33
N GLY A 73 -20.52 -11.91 -19.39
CA GLY A 73 -21.52 -12.94 -19.64
C GLY A 73 -21.55 -13.99 -18.52
N ASP A 74 -21.40 -15.26 -18.89
CA ASP A 74 -21.43 -16.40 -17.97
C ASP A 74 -20.11 -16.65 -17.24
N ARG A 75 -19.06 -15.88 -17.54
CA ARG A 75 -17.72 -16.06 -16.97
C ARG A 75 -17.23 -14.83 -16.23
N ALA A 76 -16.78 -15.04 -14.99
CA ALA A 76 -16.05 -14.05 -14.22
C ALA A 76 -14.55 -14.38 -14.25
N SER A 77 -13.71 -13.41 -14.60
CA SER A 77 -12.25 -13.53 -14.58
C SER A 77 -11.68 -12.64 -13.48
N GLY A 78 -10.89 -13.23 -12.58
CA GLY A 78 -10.39 -12.57 -11.39
C GLY A 78 -8.88 -12.53 -11.29
N SER A 79 -8.39 -11.52 -10.56
CA SER A 79 -6.99 -11.45 -10.12
C SER A 79 -6.92 -11.17 -8.62
N GLY A 80 -6.12 -11.95 -7.92
CA GLY A 80 -5.87 -11.82 -6.49
C GLY A 80 -4.44 -11.35 -6.19
N ARG A 81 -4.29 -10.58 -5.12
CA ARG A 81 -3.00 -10.12 -4.58
C ARG A 81 -2.99 -10.28 -3.07
N SER A 82 -1.91 -10.84 -2.55
CA SER A 82 -1.75 -11.08 -1.12
C SER A 82 -0.92 -9.99 -0.44
N ILE A 83 -0.73 -10.18 0.86
CA ILE A 83 0.19 -9.45 1.72
C ILE A 83 1.27 -10.42 2.27
N PRO A 84 2.38 -9.91 2.83
CA PRO A 84 3.35 -10.75 3.52
C PRO A 84 2.69 -11.62 4.60
N GLY A 85 3.17 -12.85 4.76
CA GLY A 85 2.63 -13.79 5.75
C GLY A 85 1.33 -14.50 5.35
N VAL A 86 0.72 -14.17 4.20
CA VAL A 86 -0.51 -14.84 3.73
C VAL A 86 -0.29 -15.46 2.34
N SER A 87 -0.45 -16.77 2.21
CA SER A 87 -0.48 -17.44 0.90
C SER A 87 -1.91 -17.45 0.34
N ILE A 88 -2.18 -16.54 -0.59
CA ILE A 88 -3.49 -16.44 -1.24
C ILE A 88 -3.79 -17.67 -2.11
N HIS A 89 -2.75 -18.28 -2.69
CA HIS A 89 -2.88 -19.48 -3.51
C HIS A 89 -3.24 -20.71 -2.66
N ALA A 90 -2.57 -20.91 -1.52
CA ALA A 90 -2.87 -22.03 -0.63
C ALA A 90 -4.31 -21.96 -0.10
N ILE A 91 -4.72 -20.77 0.39
CA ILE A 91 -6.05 -20.56 0.96
C ILE A 91 -7.15 -20.75 -0.11
N LEU A 92 -6.99 -20.17 -1.30
CA LEU A 92 -7.97 -20.35 -2.38
C LEU A 92 -8.00 -21.76 -2.95
N GLY A 93 -6.91 -22.52 -2.78
CA GLY A 93 -6.88 -23.95 -3.12
C GLY A 93 -7.93 -24.77 -2.38
N GLU A 94 -8.32 -24.36 -1.17
CA GLU A 94 -9.37 -25.05 -0.39
C GLU A 94 -10.79 -24.83 -0.96
N VAL A 95 -10.98 -23.80 -1.78
CA VAL A 95 -12.24 -23.51 -2.49
C VAL A 95 -12.10 -23.71 -4.01
N ALA A 96 -11.14 -24.54 -4.44
CA ALA A 96 -10.83 -24.75 -5.85
C ALA A 96 -11.99 -25.27 -6.69
N ALA A 97 -12.98 -25.91 -6.07
CA ALA A 97 -14.18 -26.42 -6.74
C ALA A 97 -15.03 -25.33 -7.43
N PHE A 98 -14.90 -24.06 -7.02
CA PHE A 98 -15.58 -22.94 -7.69
C PHE A 98 -14.93 -22.52 -9.00
N PHE A 99 -13.67 -22.90 -9.24
CA PHE A 99 -12.90 -22.36 -10.35
C PHE A 99 -12.99 -23.22 -11.62
N LEU A 100 -13.22 -22.55 -12.74
CA LEU A 100 -13.03 -23.08 -14.09
C LEU A 100 -11.54 -23.12 -14.48
N ASP A 101 -10.77 -22.14 -13.98
CA ASP A 101 -9.33 -22.04 -14.14
C ASP A 101 -8.76 -21.34 -12.90
N PHE A 102 -7.63 -21.84 -12.38
CA PHE A 102 -7.00 -21.31 -11.17
C PHE A 102 -5.50 -21.60 -11.20
N GLY A 103 -4.71 -20.58 -10.90
CA GLY A 103 -3.26 -20.72 -10.75
C GLY A 103 -2.61 -19.47 -10.18
N GLY A 104 -1.30 -19.56 -9.96
CA GLY A 104 -0.49 -18.46 -9.42
C GLY A 104 0.51 -18.94 -8.38
N HIS A 105 0.77 -18.08 -7.41
CA HIS A 105 1.71 -18.30 -6.31
C HIS A 105 1.25 -17.57 -5.05
N ASP A 106 1.98 -17.71 -3.95
CA ASP A 106 1.57 -17.21 -2.62
C ASP A 106 1.10 -15.74 -2.60
N GLN A 107 1.73 -14.87 -3.39
CA GLN A 107 1.43 -13.44 -3.44
C GLN A 107 0.47 -13.01 -4.57
N ALA A 108 0.14 -13.86 -5.53
CA ALA A 108 -0.71 -13.48 -6.65
C ALA A 108 -1.39 -14.69 -7.30
N VAL A 109 -2.66 -14.55 -7.62
CA VAL A 109 -3.44 -15.58 -8.33
C VAL A 109 -4.20 -15.00 -9.51
N GLY A 110 -4.44 -15.85 -10.49
CA GLY A 110 -5.46 -15.68 -11.53
C GLY A 110 -6.50 -16.78 -11.36
N ALA A 111 -7.77 -16.42 -11.49
CA ALA A 111 -8.86 -17.38 -11.39
C ALA A 111 -9.97 -17.03 -12.37
N SER A 112 -10.79 -18.01 -12.74
CA SER A 112 -12.09 -17.77 -13.37
C SER A 112 -13.14 -18.72 -12.85
N LEU A 113 -14.39 -18.27 -12.80
CA LEU A 113 -15.54 -19.00 -12.31
C LEU A 113 -16.79 -18.63 -13.12
N ARG A 114 -17.89 -19.36 -12.98
CA ARG A 114 -19.15 -18.98 -13.62
C ARG A 114 -19.74 -17.77 -12.89
N THR A 115 -20.22 -16.77 -13.61
CA THR A 115 -20.72 -15.51 -13.01
C THR A 115 -21.79 -15.78 -11.93
N GLU A 116 -22.64 -16.77 -12.14
CA GLU A 116 -23.67 -17.19 -11.18
C GLU A 116 -23.11 -17.75 -9.85
N ASP A 117 -21.91 -18.34 -9.88
CA ASP A 117 -21.26 -18.93 -8.71
C ASP A 117 -20.51 -17.89 -7.87
N PHE A 118 -20.33 -16.66 -8.38
CA PHE A 118 -19.55 -15.61 -7.71
C PHE A 118 -20.00 -15.31 -6.28
N PRO A 119 -21.31 -15.15 -5.98
CA PRO A 119 -21.76 -14.88 -4.62
C PRO A 119 -21.40 -16.01 -3.65
N ALA A 120 -21.63 -17.26 -4.05
CA ALA A 120 -21.33 -18.43 -3.24
C ALA A 120 -19.82 -18.61 -3.02
N PHE A 121 -19.03 -18.39 -4.08
CA PHE A 121 -17.56 -18.35 -3.99
C PHE A 121 -17.10 -17.28 -3.00
N ARG A 122 -17.63 -16.06 -3.09
CA ARG A 122 -17.23 -14.93 -2.24
C ARG A 122 -17.40 -15.28 -0.77
N ASP A 123 -18.55 -15.86 -0.41
CA ASP A 123 -18.86 -16.20 0.97
C ASP A 123 -18.01 -17.37 1.48
N ALA A 124 -17.84 -18.41 0.66
CA ALA A 124 -16.97 -19.54 0.97
C ALA A 124 -15.50 -19.11 1.14
N ALA A 125 -14.98 -18.30 0.22
CA ALA A 125 -13.63 -17.78 0.31
C ALA A 125 -13.45 -16.93 1.57
N ARG A 126 -14.36 -15.98 1.86
CA ARG A 126 -14.30 -15.17 3.09
C ARG A 126 -14.22 -16.02 4.36
N ALA A 127 -15.00 -17.10 4.43
CA ALA A 127 -14.97 -18.03 5.56
C ALA A 127 -13.60 -18.73 5.70
N VAL A 128 -13.04 -19.25 4.62
CA VAL A 128 -11.73 -19.92 4.66
C VAL A 128 -10.60 -18.93 5.00
N PHE A 129 -10.63 -17.70 4.46
CA PHE A 129 -9.66 -16.66 4.86
C PHE A 129 -9.77 -16.30 6.34
N ALA A 130 -10.99 -16.22 6.89
CA ALA A 130 -11.19 -15.95 8.30
C ALA A 130 -10.65 -17.08 9.20
N GLU A 131 -10.67 -18.33 8.74
CA GLU A 131 -10.11 -19.48 9.48
C GLU A 131 -8.59 -19.59 9.36
N ARG A 132 -8.04 -19.31 8.16
CA ARG A 132 -6.63 -19.61 7.82
C ARG A 132 -5.67 -18.46 8.02
N VAL A 133 -6.14 -17.22 7.93
CA VAL A 133 -5.27 -16.06 8.08
C VAL A 133 -5.00 -15.79 9.56
N ASP A 134 -3.72 -15.81 9.93
CA ASP A 134 -3.29 -15.32 11.25
C ASP A 134 -3.67 -13.83 11.38
N PRO A 135 -4.48 -13.45 12.39
CA PRO A 135 -4.80 -12.05 12.64
C PRO A 135 -3.57 -11.15 12.81
N GLN A 136 -2.42 -11.68 13.24
CA GLN A 136 -1.17 -10.90 13.33
C GLN A 136 -0.64 -10.50 11.96
N ALA A 137 -0.83 -11.33 10.93
CA ALA A 137 -0.46 -10.99 9.55
C ALA A 137 -1.33 -9.87 8.96
N LEU A 138 -2.48 -9.57 9.56
CA LEU A 138 -3.37 -8.48 9.17
C LEU A 138 -3.02 -7.15 9.87
N VAL A 139 -2.09 -7.16 10.83
CA VAL A 139 -1.59 -5.95 11.44
C VAL A 139 -0.43 -5.44 10.59
N ALA A 140 -0.60 -4.26 9.98
CA ALA A 140 0.46 -3.64 9.20
C ALA A 140 1.63 -3.25 10.13
N VAL A 141 2.65 -4.12 10.20
CA VAL A 141 3.90 -3.83 10.91
C VAL A 141 4.81 -3.07 9.96
N GLU A 142 5.21 -1.87 10.37
CA GLU A 142 6.33 -1.15 9.74
C GLU A 142 7.56 -1.47 10.59
N GLU A 143 8.44 -2.31 10.07
CA GLU A 143 9.76 -2.49 10.65
C GLU A 143 10.57 -1.23 10.39
N PHE A 144 11.22 -0.71 11.43
CA PHE A 144 12.14 0.41 11.36
C PHE A 144 13.46 -0.02 12.00
N GLU A 145 14.55 0.51 11.47
CA GLU A 145 15.91 0.05 11.71
C GLU A 145 16.34 0.39 13.13
N SER A 146 16.03 1.61 13.57
CA SER A 146 16.28 2.05 14.94
C SER A 146 15.43 3.26 15.31
N GLU A 147 15.33 3.52 16.61
CA GLU A 147 15.00 4.86 17.08
C GLU A 147 16.19 5.79 16.78
N LEU A 148 15.91 6.89 16.10
CA LEU A 148 16.86 7.94 15.77
C LEU A 148 16.21 9.28 16.13
N PRO A 149 16.62 9.90 17.25
CA PRO A 149 16.24 11.26 17.56
C PRO A 149 16.74 12.26 16.50
N LEU A 150 15.95 13.28 16.18
CA LEU A 150 16.34 14.25 15.15
C LEU A 150 17.47 15.20 15.59
N ASP A 151 17.70 15.31 16.90
CA ASP A 151 18.77 16.12 17.52
C ASP A 151 20.14 15.43 17.49
N VAL A 152 20.23 14.18 17.02
CA VAL A 152 21.51 13.50 16.73
C VAL A 152 21.83 13.45 15.24
N VAL A 153 20.93 13.94 14.37
CA VAL A 153 21.17 13.98 12.92
C VAL A 153 22.14 15.10 12.59
N ASP A 154 23.34 14.71 12.14
CA ASP A 154 24.40 15.60 11.68
C ASP A 154 25.00 15.12 10.34
N GLU A 155 26.01 15.85 9.86
CA GLU A 155 26.67 15.55 8.58
C GLU A 155 27.44 14.23 8.59
N GLU A 156 27.97 13.80 9.74
CA GLU A 156 28.69 12.52 9.88
C GLU A 156 27.72 11.35 9.70
N LEU A 157 26.58 11.38 10.41
CA LEU A 157 25.53 10.39 10.23
C LEU A 157 25.01 10.35 8.79
N MET A 158 24.80 11.51 8.16
CA MET A 158 24.35 11.55 6.77
C MET A 158 25.39 10.90 5.83
N ALA A 159 26.68 11.13 6.05
CA ALA A 159 27.74 10.51 5.26
C ALA A 159 27.79 8.98 5.46
N GLU A 160 27.55 8.48 6.68
CA GLU A 160 27.42 7.04 6.93
C GLU A 160 26.21 6.43 6.22
N LEU A 161 25.06 7.11 6.23
CA LEU A 161 23.86 6.67 5.52
C LEU A 161 24.05 6.65 4.00
N ASP A 162 24.80 7.60 3.44
CA ASP A 162 25.12 7.63 2.00
C ASP A 162 25.91 6.38 1.56
N LEU A 163 26.67 5.73 2.45
CA LEU A 163 27.40 4.48 2.16
C LEU A 163 26.47 3.28 1.92
N LEU A 164 25.19 3.36 2.32
CA LEU A 164 24.20 2.31 2.10
C LEU A 164 23.60 2.35 0.69
N GLU A 165 23.95 3.34 -0.12
CA GLU A 165 23.52 3.40 -1.52
C GLU A 165 24.25 2.33 -2.37
N PRO A 166 23.62 1.80 -3.44
CA PRO A 166 22.32 2.21 -3.99
C PRO A 166 21.13 1.53 -3.32
N HIS A 167 20.07 2.32 -3.10
CA HIS A 167 18.80 1.79 -2.60
C HIS A 167 17.93 1.19 -3.71
N GLY A 168 17.14 0.18 -3.37
CA GLY A 168 16.25 -0.50 -4.30
C GLY A 168 15.53 -1.70 -3.69
N VAL A 169 15.01 -2.57 -4.55
CA VAL A 169 14.41 -3.83 -4.13
C VAL A 169 15.50 -4.72 -3.52
N GLY A 170 15.37 -5.04 -2.23
CA GLY A 170 16.38 -5.79 -1.47
C GLY A 170 17.36 -4.92 -0.65
N ASN A 171 17.36 -3.60 -0.86
CA ASN A 171 18.10 -2.63 -0.04
C ASN A 171 17.26 -1.34 0.10
N PRO A 172 16.13 -1.37 0.83
CA PRO A 172 15.30 -0.19 1.02
C PRO A 172 16.09 0.91 1.76
N ARG A 173 15.65 2.15 1.60
CA ARG A 173 16.16 3.25 2.44
C ARG A 173 15.80 2.96 3.90
N PRO A 174 16.75 3.11 4.84
CA PRO A 174 16.49 2.95 6.26
C PRO A 174 15.31 3.81 6.72
N LEU A 175 14.41 3.20 7.47
CA LEU A 175 13.29 3.83 8.15
C LEU A 175 13.65 4.00 9.63
N PHE A 176 13.59 5.23 10.11
CA PHE A 176 13.85 5.53 11.51
C PHE A 176 12.58 5.95 12.24
N SER A 177 12.59 5.80 13.55
CA SER A 177 11.55 6.35 14.42
C SER A 177 12.08 7.48 15.29
N SER A 178 11.29 8.53 15.51
CA SER A 178 11.57 9.54 16.52
C SER A 178 10.33 9.76 17.37
N GLY A 179 10.42 9.47 18.67
CA GLY A 179 9.26 9.45 19.58
C GLY A 179 8.80 10.82 20.09
N GLN A 180 9.63 11.86 20.00
CA GLN A 180 9.34 13.17 20.58
C GLN A 180 9.79 14.32 19.66
N THR A 181 9.01 14.56 18.60
CA THR A 181 9.22 15.71 17.72
C THR A 181 7.98 16.61 17.63
N ARG A 182 8.10 17.72 16.91
CA ARG A 182 7.02 18.68 16.64
C ARG A 182 7.30 19.44 15.36
N VAL A 183 6.28 20.11 14.83
CA VAL A 183 6.50 21.07 13.74
C VAL A 183 7.18 22.33 14.29
N VAL A 184 8.18 22.82 13.58
CA VAL A 184 8.77 24.15 13.75
C VAL A 184 8.26 25.05 12.64
N GLY A 185 7.71 26.21 13.00
CA GLY A 185 7.12 27.15 12.04
C GLY A 185 5.72 26.72 11.61
N SER A 186 5.45 26.78 10.31
CA SER A 186 4.15 26.45 9.73
C SER A 186 4.24 25.30 8.73
N LEU A 187 3.17 24.51 8.65
CA LEU A 187 2.98 23.53 7.58
C LEU A 187 2.55 24.26 6.30
N ALA A 188 3.07 23.80 5.16
CA ALA A 188 2.65 24.26 3.85
C ALA A 188 2.26 23.07 2.95
N PRO A 189 1.27 23.23 2.07
CA PRO A 189 0.94 22.21 1.09
C PRO A 189 2.10 22.01 0.09
N LEU A 190 2.24 20.78 -0.40
CA LEU A 190 3.22 20.36 -1.40
C LEU A 190 2.50 19.57 -2.51
N GLY A 191 2.11 20.24 -3.59
CA GLY A 191 1.29 19.64 -4.64
C GLY A 191 -0.13 19.30 -4.17
N ASP A 192 -0.77 18.32 -4.81
CA ASP A 192 -2.21 18.01 -4.61
C ASP A 192 -2.51 17.27 -3.30
N SER A 193 -1.53 16.55 -2.74
CA SER A 193 -1.73 15.69 -1.55
C SER A 193 -0.53 15.65 -0.60
N GLY A 194 0.51 16.46 -0.85
CA GLY A 194 1.69 16.50 0.02
C GLY A 194 1.65 17.64 1.02
N MET A 195 2.47 17.51 2.06
CA MET A 195 2.76 18.56 3.03
C MET A 195 4.28 18.70 3.19
N ARG A 196 4.72 19.91 3.52
CA ARG A 196 6.09 20.19 3.92
C ARG A 196 6.12 21.05 5.18
N GLY A 197 7.19 20.89 5.94
CA GLY A 197 7.46 21.67 7.15
C GLY A 197 8.90 21.46 7.59
N ALA A 198 9.17 21.77 8.84
CA ALA A 198 10.45 21.44 9.47
C ALA A 198 10.23 20.87 10.87
N MET A 199 11.15 20.02 11.31
CA MET A 199 11.23 19.50 12.67
C MET A 199 12.52 20.03 13.33
N PRO A 200 12.62 20.07 14.67
CA PRO A 200 13.88 20.40 15.32
C PRO A 200 14.97 19.41 14.91
N GLY A 201 16.19 19.90 14.76
CA GLY A 201 17.38 19.09 14.54
C GLY A 201 18.58 19.71 15.22
N ARG A 202 19.71 19.00 15.21
CA ARG A 202 20.95 19.40 15.90
C ARG A 202 21.49 20.75 15.40
N ASP A 203 21.67 20.84 14.10
CA ASP A 203 22.31 21.98 13.42
C ASP A 203 21.27 22.97 12.85
N GLY A 204 20.04 22.88 13.32
CA GLY A 204 18.90 23.69 12.88
C GLY A 204 17.70 22.83 12.46
N PRO A 205 16.61 23.47 12.01
CA PRO A 205 15.41 22.75 11.62
C PRO A 205 15.66 21.83 10.41
N ILE A 206 15.31 20.56 10.54
CA ILE A 206 15.38 19.59 9.45
C ILE A 206 14.09 19.71 8.62
N PRO A 207 14.18 20.10 7.34
CA PRO A 207 13.01 20.14 6.47
C PRO A 207 12.46 18.73 6.29
N PHE A 208 11.14 18.62 6.17
CA PHE A 208 10.50 17.36 5.85
C PHE A 208 9.44 17.49 4.75
N ARG A 209 9.18 16.35 4.12
CA ARG A 209 8.07 16.13 3.19
C ARG A 209 7.22 14.95 3.69
N ALA A 210 5.92 15.08 3.57
CA ALA A 210 4.95 14.01 3.81
C ALA A 210 4.04 13.91 2.58
N TRP A 211 3.70 12.70 2.16
CA TRP A 211 2.92 12.47 0.94
C TRP A 211 1.64 11.68 1.23
N GLY A 212 0.63 11.85 0.38
CA GLY A 212 -0.60 11.06 0.42
C GLY A 212 -1.44 11.35 1.66
N ASP A 213 -1.82 10.29 2.39
CA ASP A 213 -2.74 10.39 3.53
C ASP A 213 -2.03 10.66 4.87
N VAL A 214 -0.71 10.91 4.85
CA VAL A 214 0.06 11.22 6.07
C VAL A 214 -0.36 12.58 6.61
N ARG A 215 -1.08 12.58 7.74
CA ARG A 215 -1.50 13.81 8.42
C ARG A 215 -0.50 14.18 9.52
N VAL A 216 0.15 15.32 9.35
CA VAL A 216 1.05 15.91 10.35
C VAL A 216 0.28 16.95 11.18
N PRO A 217 0.23 16.83 12.51
CA PRO A 217 -0.43 17.83 13.33
C PRO A 217 0.35 19.16 13.25
N PRO A 218 -0.33 20.31 13.17
CA PRO A 218 0.32 21.61 13.00
C PRO A 218 1.10 22.05 14.25
N SER A 219 0.78 21.49 15.41
CA SER A 219 1.43 21.76 16.69
C SER A 219 1.28 20.57 17.63
N GLY A 220 2.04 20.59 18.72
CA GLY A 220 2.07 19.51 19.72
C GLY A 220 3.15 18.46 19.47
N PRO A 221 3.41 17.61 20.47
CA PRO A 221 4.33 16.49 20.33
C PRO A 221 3.74 15.46 19.35
N MET A 222 4.63 14.79 18.62
CA MET A 222 4.29 13.68 17.74
C MET A 222 5.42 12.67 17.70
N ALA A 223 5.09 11.41 17.45
CA ALA A 223 6.05 10.40 17.05
C ALA A 223 5.97 10.20 15.54
N VAL A 224 7.13 10.07 14.89
CA VAL A 224 7.22 9.94 13.43
C VAL A 224 8.04 8.75 13.02
N LEU A 225 7.62 8.08 11.94
CA LEU A 225 8.47 7.21 11.14
C LEU A 225 8.93 7.98 9.92
N TYR A 226 10.23 8.03 9.67
CA TYR A 226 10.80 8.88 8.63
C TYR A 226 12.03 8.25 7.97
N ARG A 227 12.29 8.64 6.72
CA ARG A 227 13.53 8.33 6.00
C ARG A 227 14.39 9.58 5.90
N LEU A 228 15.70 9.42 6.00
CA LEU A 228 16.64 10.51 5.76
C LEU A 228 17.17 10.49 4.32
N SER A 229 17.41 11.68 3.80
CA SER A 229 18.01 11.90 2.49
C SER A 229 18.68 13.26 2.44
N ARG A 230 19.51 13.51 1.44
CA ARG A 230 20.03 14.86 1.18
C ARG A 230 19.09 15.64 0.29
N GLY A 231 18.74 16.85 0.74
CA GLY A 231 18.01 17.83 -0.06
C GLY A 231 18.88 18.45 -1.16
N ARG A 232 18.30 19.36 -1.94
CA ARG A 232 19.03 20.05 -3.04
C ARG A 232 20.23 20.87 -2.58
N SER A 233 20.22 21.34 -1.34
CA SER A 233 21.32 22.08 -0.72
C SER A 233 22.40 21.17 -0.12
N GLY A 234 22.24 19.84 -0.20
CA GLY A 234 23.11 18.86 0.48
C GLY A 234 22.76 18.64 1.95
N ALA A 235 21.92 19.50 2.54
CA ALA A 235 21.48 19.39 3.92
C ALA A 235 20.54 18.19 4.16
N PRO A 236 20.46 17.66 5.40
CA PRO A 236 19.51 16.61 5.75
C PRO A 236 18.07 17.03 5.45
N GLU A 237 17.29 16.12 4.88
CA GLU A 237 15.86 16.26 4.66
C GLU A 237 15.15 14.94 5.01
N ALA A 238 14.05 15.04 5.75
CA ALA A 238 13.26 13.89 6.16
C ALA A 238 12.04 13.66 5.24
N GLU A 239 11.74 12.40 4.94
CA GLU A 239 10.44 12.00 4.40
C GLU A 239 9.63 11.31 5.50
N ILE A 240 8.55 11.94 5.98
CA ILE A 240 7.67 11.34 6.98
C ILE A 240 6.79 10.31 6.28
N VAL A 241 6.95 9.05 6.69
CA VAL A 241 6.18 7.91 6.19
C VAL A 241 4.91 7.70 7.03
N ARG A 242 4.97 7.99 8.34
CA ARG A 242 3.82 7.88 9.24
C ARG A 242 3.98 8.80 10.44
N VAL A 243 2.85 9.29 10.96
CA VAL A 243 2.77 10.01 12.23
C VAL A 243 1.92 9.18 13.19
N ARG A 244 2.38 9.04 14.43
CA ARG A 244 1.60 8.54 15.58
C ARG A 244 1.37 9.73 16.52
N ALA A 245 0.11 10.06 16.75
CA ALA A 245 -0.33 11.07 17.70
C ALA A 245 -0.44 10.47 19.11
#